data_AF-A0AAU0VDI3-F1
#
_entry.id   AF-A0AAU0VDI3-F1
#
_cell.length_a   1.000
_cell.length_b   1.000
_cell.length_c   1.000
_cell.angle_alpha   90.00
_cell.angle_beta   90.00
_cell.angle_gamma   90.00
#
_symmetry.space_group_name_H-M   'P 1'
#
loop_
_entity.id
_entity.type
_entity.pdbx_description
1 polymer ?
#
loop_
_entity_poly.entity_id
_entity_poly.type
_entity_poly.pdbx_seq_one_letter_code
_entity_poly.pdbx_strand_id
1 'polypeptide(L)'
;MVNLVEQSIAQAMDEPDDRMMFTQVKDIVARHLRRMDPGATVTKTEFFNHTHVPDMVLEWPGRPRTPRRFIYLRTTSDQRELEDDLQRLPRADRPVLLALGQLPSTRQRGDLPPLPGSSTSLLLDASALGALQPADDSPGIPQLVSRSVLEGGRGTLDRPATEEFLNTVVQGAEAARAGERVPTRDAVDALTARMTTDVADRMSAFLAALWHYSPPDARAEPSQTRTATLPWRATTIWWARGARDAVSLSSSPKQR
;
A
#
# COMPACT_ATOMS: atom_id res chain seq x y z
N MET A 1 -21.32 -0.10 8.00
CA MET A 1 -21.17 -1.31 7.16
C MET A 1 -20.34 -2.30 7.96
N VAL A 2 -20.78 -3.54 8.09
CA VAL A 2 -20.12 -4.55 8.91
C VAL A 2 -18.92 -5.11 8.15
N ASN A 3 -17.72 -5.09 8.73
CA ASN A 3 -16.54 -5.67 8.13
C ASN A 3 -16.50 -7.19 8.38
N LEU A 4 -16.95 -7.95 7.39
CA LEU A 4 -17.07 -9.41 7.48
C LEU A 4 -15.72 -10.11 7.72
N VAL A 5 -14.60 -9.50 7.32
CA VAL A 5 -13.26 -10.05 7.49
C VAL A 5 -12.88 -10.06 8.96
N GLU A 6 -13.00 -8.91 9.59
CA GLU A 6 -12.73 -8.72 11.01
C GLU A 6 -13.60 -9.64 11.85
N GLN A 7 -14.90 -9.74 11.55
CA GLN A 7 -15.81 -10.62 12.28
C GLN A 7 -15.46 -12.10 12.12
N SER A 8 -15.11 -12.52 10.90
CA SER A 8 -14.72 -13.91 10.65
C SER A 8 -13.42 -14.26 11.40
N ILE A 9 -12.47 -13.32 11.44
CA ILE A 9 -11.21 -13.50 12.18
C ILE A 9 -11.49 -13.53 13.69
N ALA A 10 -12.29 -12.60 14.21
CA ALA A 10 -12.66 -12.58 15.63
C ALA A 10 -13.37 -13.87 16.05
N GLN A 11 -14.32 -14.36 15.24
CA GLN A 11 -15.00 -15.62 15.49
C GLN A 11 -14.03 -16.82 15.45
N ALA A 12 -13.09 -16.84 14.50
CA ALA A 12 -12.07 -17.89 14.45
C ALA A 12 -11.14 -17.86 15.66
N MET A 13 -10.87 -16.68 16.22
CA MET A 13 -10.07 -16.50 17.43
C MET A 13 -10.77 -16.99 18.72
N ASP A 14 -12.09 -17.17 18.70
CA ASP A 14 -12.85 -17.72 19.82
C ASP A 14 -12.83 -19.27 19.86
N GLU A 15 -12.20 -19.92 18.87
CA GLU A 15 -12.06 -21.37 18.80
C GLU A 15 -11.15 -21.91 19.93
N PRO A 16 -11.64 -22.81 20.81
CA PRO A 16 -10.85 -23.29 21.94
C PRO A 16 -9.67 -24.18 21.58
N ASP A 17 -9.70 -24.86 20.44
CA ASP A 17 -8.57 -25.65 19.94
C ASP A 17 -7.63 -24.75 19.14
N ASP A 18 -6.45 -24.48 19.69
CA ASP A 18 -5.40 -23.66 19.07
C ASP A 18 -5.09 -24.08 17.63
N ARG A 19 -5.05 -25.39 17.33
CA ARG A 19 -4.73 -25.86 15.96
C ARG A 19 -5.86 -25.53 15.00
N MET A 20 -7.10 -25.65 15.45
CA MET A 20 -8.28 -25.28 14.68
C MET A 20 -8.34 -23.77 14.50
N MET A 21 -8.11 -22.98 15.55
CA MET A 21 -8.02 -21.52 15.49
C MET A 21 -6.99 -21.09 14.44
N PHE A 22 -5.76 -21.60 14.53
CA PHE A 22 -4.68 -21.22 13.62
C PHE A 22 -5.02 -21.54 12.16
N THR A 23 -5.64 -22.70 11.93
CA THR A 23 -6.05 -23.15 10.60
C THR A 23 -7.14 -22.25 10.04
N GLN A 24 -8.18 -21.97 10.84
CA GLN A 24 -9.30 -21.12 10.44
C GLN A 24 -8.85 -19.69 10.12
N VAL A 25 -8.03 -19.07 10.99
CA VAL A 25 -7.50 -17.72 10.77
C VAL A 25 -6.68 -17.66 9.47
N LYS A 26 -5.76 -18.60 9.27
CA LYS A 26 -4.95 -18.65 8.04
C LYS A 26 -5.80 -18.87 6.79
N ASP A 27 -6.85 -19.68 6.86
CA ASP A 27 -7.75 -19.91 5.74
C ASP A 27 -8.57 -18.68 5.36
N ILE A 28 -9.05 -17.95 6.37
CA ILE A 28 -9.73 -16.66 6.18
C ILE A 28 -8.76 -15.68 5.50
N VAL A 29 -7.59 -15.43 6.11
CA VAL A 29 -6.59 -14.50 5.58
C VAL A 29 -6.16 -14.89 4.15
N ALA A 30 -5.88 -16.18 3.89
CA ALA A 30 -5.54 -16.67 2.55
C ALA A 30 -6.61 -16.34 1.52
N ARG A 31 -7.88 -16.53 1.86
CA ARG A 31 -9.02 -16.25 0.97
C ARG A 31 -9.10 -14.77 0.64
N HIS A 32 -8.89 -13.90 1.62
CA HIS A 32 -8.89 -12.45 1.39
C HIS A 32 -7.73 -12.01 0.50
N LEU A 33 -6.53 -12.49 0.76
CA LEU A 33 -5.36 -12.19 -0.07
C LEU A 33 -5.54 -12.63 -1.53
N ARG A 34 -6.11 -13.82 -1.75
CA ARG A 34 -6.41 -14.33 -3.12
C ARG A 34 -7.46 -13.49 -3.83
N ARG A 35 -8.47 -12.97 -3.13
CA ARG A 35 -9.45 -12.06 -3.73
C ARG A 35 -8.85 -10.71 -4.11
N MET A 36 -7.96 -10.20 -3.27
CA MET A 36 -7.27 -8.93 -3.52
C MET A 36 -6.25 -9.00 -4.67
N ASP A 37 -5.62 -10.16 -4.89
CA ASP A 37 -4.78 -10.40 -6.07
C ASP A 37 -4.89 -11.86 -6.54
N PRO A 38 -5.81 -12.16 -7.47
CA PRO A 38 -5.98 -13.51 -8.02
C PRO A 38 -4.74 -14.05 -8.75
N GLY A 39 -3.81 -13.17 -9.15
CA GLY A 39 -2.55 -13.55 -9.79
C GLY A 39 -1.44 -13.89 -8.80
N ALA A 40 -1.71 -13.88 -7.49
CA ALA A 40 -0.75 -14.20 -6.45
C ALA A 40 -0.98 -15.62 -5.91
N THR A 41 0.11 -16.34 -5.64
CA THR A 41 0.07 -17.63 -4.95
C THR A 41 0.22 -17.40 -3.46
N VAL A 42 -0.70 -17.96 -2.66
CA VAL A 42 -0.66 -17.89 -1.20
C VAL A 42 -0.32 -19.25 -0.63
N THR A 43 0.87 -19.38 -0.05
CA THR A 43 1.37 -20.58 0.60
C THR A 43 1.29 -20.40 2.12
N LYS A 44 0.52 -21.25 2.80
CA LYS A 44 0.48 -21.30 4.28
C LYS A 44 1.69 -22.08 4.78
N THR A 45 2.37 -21.57 5.80
CA THR A 45 3.40 -22.34 6.50
C THR A 45 2.76 -23.12 7.66
N GLU A 46 3.54 -23.97 8.32
CA GLU A 46 3.10 -24.69 9.52
C GLU A 46 3.18 -23.82 10.79
N PHE A 47 3.84 -22.66 10.73
CA PHE A 47 4.12 -21.80 11.88
C PHE A 47 3.01 -20.80 12.14
N PHE A 48 2.64 -20.57 13.40
CA PHE A 48 1.68 -19.54 13.77
C PHE A 48 2.26 -18.61 14.85
N ASN A 49 2.09 -17.30 14.69
CA ASN A 49 2.50 -16.29 15.69
C ASN A 49 4.00 -16.36 16.07
N HIS A 50 4.87 -16.69 15.11
CA HIS A 50 6.31 -16.78 15.34
C HIS A 50 7.02 -15.49 14.92
N THR A 51 7.96 -15.01 15.73
CA THR A 51 8.65 -13.72 15.50
C THR A 51 9.50 -13.71 14.23
N HIS A 52 10.12 -14.84 13.87
CA HIS A 52 11.13 -14.90 12.80
C HIS A 52 10.76 -15.77 11.60
N VAL A 53 9.60 -16.42 11.64
CA VAL A 53 9.17 -17.32 10.56
C VAL A 53 7.78 -16.89 10.12
N PRO A 54 7.56 -16.67 8.82
CA PRO A 54 6.28 -16.23 8.32
C PRO A 54 5.20 -17.28 8.54
N ASP A 55 3.98 -16.81 8.80
CA ASP A 55 2.77 -17.63 8.81
C ASP A 55 2.35 -18.01 7.38
N MET A 56 2.62 -17.12 6.42
CA MET A 56 2.27 -17.30 5.02
C MET A 56 3.27 -16.60 4.11
N VAL A 57 3.39 -17.11 2.88
CA VAL A 57 4.19 -16.49 1.81
C VAL A 57 3.26 -16.16 0.65
N LEU A 58 3.33 -14.90 0.20
CA LEU A 58 2.65 -14.41 -0.99
C LEU A 58 3.67 -14.32 -2.12
N GLU A 59 3.42 -14.98 -3.24
CA GLU A 59 4.36 -15.04 -4.37
C GLU A 59 3.70 -14.57 -5.67
N TRP A 60 4.49 -13.90 -6.51
CA TRP A 60 4.09 -13.40 -7.82
C TRP A 60 5.09 -13.88 -8.88
N PRO A 61 4.85 -15.03 -9.52
CA PRO A 61 5.78 -15.60 -10.49
C PRO A 61 6.09 -14.66 -11.66
N GLY A 62 5.13 -13.81 -12.05
CA GLY A 62 5.28 -12.84 -13.14
C GLY A 62 5.86 -11.47 -12.75
N ARG A 63 6.33 -11.26 -11.51
CA ARG A 63 6.79 -9.95 -11.03
C ARG A 63 8.20 -10.02 -10.45
N PRO A 64 9.27 -10.01 -11.28
CA PRO A 64 10.63 -10.24 -10.82
C PRO A 64 11.17 -9.19 -9.84
N ARG A 65 10.63 -7.96 -9.85
CA ARG A 65 11.01 -6.90 -8.89
C ARG A 65 10.40 -7.06 -7.50
N THR A 66 9.28 -7.77 -7.43
CA THR A 66 8.51 -7.99 -6.19
C THR A 66 8.06 -9.44 -6.13
N PRO A 67 8.99 -10.40 -6.15
CA PRO A 67 8.66 -11.80 -6.42
C PRO A 67 7.88 -12.44 -5.28
N ARG A 68 8.08 -11.94 -4.05
CA ARG A 68 7.39 -12.44 -2.87
C ARG A 68 7.25 -11.41 -1.75
N ARG A 69 6.38 -11.73 -0.80
CA ARG A 69 6.23 -11.10 0.51
C ARG A 69 5.97 -12.15 1.57
N PHE A 70 6.47 -11.88 2.76
CA PHE A 70 6.27 -12.71 3.92
C PHE A 70 5.21 -12.10 4.84
N ILE A 71 4.22 -12.89 5.22
CA ILE A 71 3.08 -12.45 6.04
C ILE A 71 3.23 -13.06 7.43
N TYR A 72 3.14 -12.20 8.43
CA TYR A 72 3.25 -12.51 9.85
C TYR A 72 1.93 -12.13 10.53
N LEU A 73 1.27 -13.11 11.14
CA LEU A 73 0.02 -12.91 11.88
C LEU A 73 0.34 -12.65 13.35
N ARG A 74 -0.30 -11.64 13.95
CA ARG A 74 -0.11 -11.30 15.37
C ARG A 74 -1.45 -11.16 16.07
N THR A 75 -1.57 -11.83 17.22
CA THR A 75 -2.74 -11.73 18.08
C THR A 75 -2.75 -10.43 18.89
N THR A 76 -1.57 -9.88 19.20
CA THR A 76 -1.45 -8.57 19.83
C THR A 76 -1.90 -7.47 18.86
N SER A 77 -2.53 -6.44 19.42
CA SER A 77 -2.84 -5.17 18.74
C SER A 77 -2.04 -4.02 19.36
N ASP A 78 -1.10 -4.32 20.26
CA ASP A 78 -0.24 -3.31 20.85
C ASP A 78 0.72 -2.78 19.80
N GLN A 79 0.55 -1.49 19.50
CA GLN A 79 1.34 -0.76 18.52
C GLN A 79 2.85 -0.96 18.68
N ARG A 80 3.35 -0.84 19.91
CA ARG A 80 4.79 -0.80 20.19
C ARG A 80 5.38 -2.20 20.01
N GLU A 81 4.68 -3.22 20.48
CA GLU A 81 5.08 -4.61 20.26
C GLU A 81 5.15 -4.94 18.76
N LEU A 82 4.15 -4.53 17.98
CA LEU A 82 4.10 -4.76 16.54
C LEU A 82 5.21 -4.02 15.78
N GLU A 83 5.53 -2.79 16.20
CA GLU A 83 6.61 -2.00 15.63
C GLU A 83 7.99 -2.58 15.96
N ASP A 84 8.20 -3.03 17.20
CA ASP A 84 9.42 -3.70 17.64
C ASP A 84 9.63 -5.02 16.90
N ASP A 85 8.56 -5.80 16.69
CA ASP A 85 8.58 -7.02 15.87
C ASP A 85 8.99 -6.70 14.43
N LEU A 86 8.41 -5.64 13.84
CA LEU A 86 8.70 -5.24 12.46
C LEU A 86 10.16 -4.82 12.27
N GLN A 87 10.79 -4.23 13.29
CA GLN A 87 12.21 -3.85 13.28
C GLN A 87 13.15 -5.06 13.30
N ARG A 88 12.71 -6.19 13.87
CA ARG A 88 13.49 -7.44 13.95
C ARG A 88 13.43 -8.25 12.65
N LEU A 89 12.43 -8.01 11.81
CA LEU A 89 12.24 -8.74 10.56
C LEU A 89 13.21 -8.24 9.46
N PRO A 90 13.76 -9.14 8.62
CA PRO A 90 14.62 -8.73 7.52
C PRO A 90 13.88 -7.84 6.50
N ARG A 91 14.43 -6.66 6.18
CA ARG A 91 13.78 -5.75 5.21
C ARG A 91 13.72 -6.30 3.78
N ALA A 92 14.69 -7.17 3.43
CA ALA A 92 14.74 -7.86 2.14
C ALA A 92 13.53 -8.77 1.91
N ASP A 93 12.91 -9.23 3.00
CA ASP A 93 11.74 -10.11 3.01
C ASP A 93 10.43 -9.33 2.84
N ARG A 94 10.47 -7.99 2.89
CA ARG A 94 9.33 -7.10 2.64
C ARG A 94 8.11 -7.52 3.49
N PRO A 95 8.28 -7.59 4.82
CA PRO A 95 7.31 -8.21 5.70
C PRO A 95 5.97 -7.46 5.68
N VAL A 96 4.88 -8.23 5.71
CA VAL A 96 3.54 -7.77 6.06
C VAL A 96 3.24 -8.31 7.44
N LEU A 97 3.03 -7.43 8.39
CA LEU A 97 2.61 -7.80 9.72
C LEU A 97 1.12 -7.47 9.84
N LEU A 98 0.29 -8.49 10.09
CA LEU A 98 -1.15 -8.39 10.19
C LEU A 98 -1.58 -8.62 11.63
N ALA A 99 -1.97 -7.55 12.30
CA ALA A 99 -2.64 -7.63 13.60
C ALA A 99 -4.06 -8.19 13.40
N LEU A 100 -4.41 -9.21 14.17
CA LEU A 100 -5.73 -9.85 14.09
C LEU A 100 -6.81 -9.01 14.81
N GLY A 101 -6.41 -8.15 15.75
CA GLY A 101 -7.27 -7.12 16.35
C GLY A 101 -7.05 -5.74 15.73
N GLN A 102 -7.77 -4.74 16.24
CA GLN A 102 -7.77 -3.37 15.71
C GLN A 102 -6.56 -2.57 16.18
N LEU A 103 -5.90 -1.86 15.25
CA LEU A 103 -4.86 -0.91 15.59
C LEU A 103 -5.48 0.42 16.08
N PRO A 104 -4.79 1.15 16.96
CA PRO A 104 -5.19 2.51 17.30
C PRO A 104 -5.13 3.41 16.07
N SER A 105 -6.09 4.33 15.96
CA SER A 105 -6.25 5.09 14.72
C SER A 105 -5.00 5.91 14.38
N THR A 106 -4.52 5.78 13.14
CA THR A 106 -3.34 6.51 12.65
C THR A 106 -3.56 8.03 12.65
N ARG A 107 -4.81 8.50 12.51
CA ARG A 107 -5.19 9.91 12.62
C ARG A 107 -4.99 10.52 14.01
N GLN A 108 -5.04 9.71 15.08
CA GLN A 108 -4.75 10.19 16.45
C GLN A 108 -3.25 10.38 16.70
N ARG A 109 -2.41 10.05 15.72
CA ARG A 109 -0.96 10.00 15.83
C ARG A 109 -0.24 11.21 15.23
N GLY A 110 -0.84 12.40 15.29
CA GLY A 110 -0.28 13.64 14.75
C GLY A 110 1.18 13.96 15.16
N ASP A 111 1.75 13.24 16.13
CA ASP A 111 3.06 13.52 16.73
C ASP A 111 4.09 12.38 16.75
N LEU A 112 3.84 11.19 16.17
CA LEU A 112 4.91 10.15 16.12
C LEU A 112 5.70 10.20 14.80
N PRO A 113 7.04 10.18 14.86
CA PRO A 113 7.86 10.13 13.65
C PRO A 113 7.54 8.87 12.83
N PRO A 114 7.63 8.96 11.48
CA PRO A 114 7.42 7.80 10.62
C PRO A 114 8.38 6.67 11.02
N LEU A 115 7.86 5.45 11.03
CA LEU A 115 8.57 4.24 11.44
C LEU A 115 9.96 4.13 10.79
N PRO A 116 11.05 4.17 11.58
CA PRO A 116 12.40 3.93 11.08
C PRO A 116 12.47 2.50 10.51
N GLY A 117 12.73 2.36 9.21
CA GLY A 117 12.79 1.06 8.54
C GLY A 117 11.53 0.62 7.80
N SER A 118 10.48 1.45 7.74
CA SER A 118 9.26 1.20 6.98
C SER A 118 9.40 1.36 5.45
N SER A 119 10.61 1.28 4.89
CA SER A 119 10.81 1.48 3.45
C SER A 119 10.12 0.40 2.61
N THR A 120 10.00 -0.82 3.14
CA THR A 120 9.43 -1.98 2.45
C THR A 120 8.45 -2.81 3.30
N SER A 121 8.34 -2.49 4.59
CA SER A 121 7.51 -3.23 5.55
C SER A 121 6.12 -2.60 5.68
N LEU A 122 5.10 -3.44 5.84
CA LEU A 122 3.69 -3.03 5.96
C LEU A 122 3.09 -3.59 7.26
N LEU A 123 2.46 -2.73 8.05
CA LEU A 123 1.65 -3.09 9.21
C LEU A 123 0.17 -2.84 8.87
N LEU A 124 -0.66 -3.86 9.00
CA LEU A 124 -2.11 -3.83 8.76
C LEU A 124 -2.83 -4.41 9.96
N ASP A 125 -4.09 -4.02 10.17
CA ASP A 125 -5.02 -4.80 10.98
C ASP A 125 -6.04 -5.56 10.12
N ALA A 126 -6.74 -6.51 10.73
CA ALA A 126 -7.85 -7.25 10.10
C ALA A 126 -8.91 -6.30 9.51
N SER A 127 -9.09 -5.16 10.15
CA SER A 127 -10.05 -4.12 9.81
C SER A 127 -9.69 -3.44 8.46
N ALA A 128 -8.40 -3.15 8.25
CA ALA A 128 -7.80 -2.60 7.04
C ALA A 128 -7.73 -3.65 5.93
N LEU A 129 -7.40 -4.90 6.26
CA LEU A 129 -7.44 -6.01 5.31
C LEU A 129 -8.83 -6.13 4.67
N GLY A 130 -9.88 -6.01 5.47
CA GLY A 130 -11.25 -6.00 4.97
C GLY A 130 -11.59 -4.77 4.13
N ALA A 131 -11.07 -3.58 4.48
CA ALA A 131 -11.27 -2.37 3.69
C ALA A 131 -10.54 -2.41 2.33
N LEU A 132 -9.40 -3.09 2.26
CA LEU A 132 -8.68 -3.33 1.00
C LEU A 132 -9.38 -4.36 0.11
N GLN A 133 -10.39 -5.09 0.59
CA GLN A 133 -11.10 -6.00 -0.29
C GLN A 133 -12.04 -5.21 -1.22
N PRO A 134 -11.89 -5.35 -2.54
CA PRO A 134 -12.82 -4.74 -3.48
C PRO A 134 -14.24 -5.29 -3.29
N ALA A 135 -15.24 -4.42 -3.51
CA ALA A 135 -16.65 -4.75 -3.32
C ALA A 135 -17.15 -5.78 -4.34
N ASP A 136 -16.64 -5.71 -5.58
CA ASP A 136 -16.97 -6.59 -6.68
C ASP A 136 -15.71 -7.32 -7.20
N ASP A 137 -15.88 -8.53 -7.72
CA ASP A 137 -14.81 -9.31 -8.36
C ASP A 137 -14.43 -8.78 -9.77
N SER A 138 -14.96 -7.62 -10.16
CA SER A 138 -14.72 -7.02 -11.48
C SER A 138 -13.39 -6.26 -11.51
N PRO A 139 -12.60 -6.39 -12.57
CA PRO A 139 -11.35 -5.67 -12.71
C PRO A 139 -11.61 -4.15 -12.79
N GLY A 140 -11.03 -3.40 -11.85
CA GLY A 140 -11.19 -1.94 -11.78
C GLY A 140 -10.05 -1.26 -11.00
N ILE A 141 -10.14 0.06 -10.86
CA ILE A 141 -9.15 0.85 -10.09
C ILE A 141 -9.06 0.37 -8.63
N PRO A 142 -10.17 0.12 -7.90
CA PRO A 142 -10.08 -0.39 -6.52
C PRO A 142 -9.27 -1.68 -6.42
N GLN A 143 -9.56 -2.67 -7.27
CA GLN A 143 -8.80 -3.93 -7.34
C GLN A 143 -7.31 -3.70 -7.63
N LEU A 144 -6.99 -2.79 -8.56
CA LEU A 144 -5.60 -2.44 -8.88
C LEU A 144 -4.88 -1.84 -7.69
N VAL A 145 -5.54 -0.96 -6.93
CA VAL A 145 -4.97 -0.35 -5.72
C VAL A 145 -4.77 -1.39 -4.64
N SER A 146 -5.76 -2.23 -4.36
CA SER A 146 -5.66 -3.34 -3.38
C SER A 146 -4.50 -4.28 -3.69
N ARG A 147 -4.38 -4.71 -4.95
CA ARG A 147 -3.25 -5.50 -5.45
C ARG A 147 -1.91 -4.78 -5.23
N SER A 148 -1.87 -3.48 -5.53
CA SER A 148 -0.65 -2.68 -5.40
C SER A 148 -0.25 -2.51 -3.93
N VAL A 149 -1.22 -2.42 -3.01
CA VAL A 149 -0.95 -2.41 -1.55
C VAL A 149 -0.37 -3.74 -1.09
N LEU A 150 -0.89 -4.89 -1.55
CA LEU A 150 -0.25 -6.18 -1.22
C LEU A 150 1.16 -6.30 -1.79
N GLU A 151 1.35 -5.86 -3.02
CA GLU A 151 2.64 -5.96 -3.68
C GLU A 151 3.66 -5.05 -3.00
N GLY A 152 3.33 -3.78 -2.77
CA GLY A 152 4.27 -2.71 -2.45
C GLY A 152 3.86 -1.78 -1.32
N GLY A 153 2.79 -2.04 -0.58
CA GLY A 153 2.37 -1.20 0.54
C GLY A 153 3.45 -1.08 1.61
N ARG A 154 3.54 0.06 2.28
CA ARG A 154 4.51 0.30 3.36
C ARG A 154 3.96 1.20 4.45
N GLY A 155 4.59 1.15 5.61
CA GLY A 155 4.16 1.88 6.81
C GLY A 155 2.97 1.19 7.49
N THR A 156 2.16 1.96 8.22
CA THR A 156 1.00 1.44 8.96
C THR A 156 -0.31 1.86 8.30
N LEU A 157 -1.20 0.90 8.09
CA LEU A 157 -2.53 1.08 7.54
C LEU A 157 -3.56 0.46 8.50
N ASP A 158 -4.28 1.32 9.21
CA ASP A 158 -5.54 0.98 9.89
C ASP A 158 -6.72 1.17 8.92
N ARG A 159 -7.94 0.82 9.33
CA ARG A 159 -9.13 1.00 8.47
C ARG A 159 -9.31 2.45 8.00
N PRO A 160 -9.33 3.48 8.87
CA PRO A 160 -9.53 4.86 8.43
C PRO A 160 -8.50 5.34 7.41
N ALA A 161 -7.20 5.07 7.60
CA ALA A 161 -6.19 5.45 6.62
C ALA A 161 -6.29 4.64 5.32
N THR A 162 -6.71 3.39 5.41
CA THR A 162 -6.92 2.52 4.24
C THR A 162 -8.05 3.05 3.36
N GLU A 163 -9.20 3.36 3.96
CA GLU A 163 -10.36 3.89 3.25
C GLU A 163 -10.05 5.27 2.64
N GLU A 164 -9.37 6.13 3.39
CA GLU A 164 -8.92 7.43 2.90
C GLU A 164 -7.94 7.29 1.73
N PHE A 165 -6.95 6.40 1.85
CA PHE A 165 -5.99 6.11 0.79
C PHE A 165 -6.69 5.60 -0.48
N LEU A 166 -7.58 4.62 -0.35
CA LEU A 166 -8.35 4.07 -1.47
C LEU A 166 -9.19 5.16 -2.14
N ASN A 167 -9.91 5.97 -1.37
CA ASN A 167 -10.74 7.05 -1.90
C ASN A 167 -9.88 8.08 -2.64
N THR A 168 -8.76 8.52 -2.05
CA THR A 168 -7.86 9.48 -2.69
C THR A 168 -7.32 8.96 -4.03
N VAL A 169 -6.91 7.69 -4.11
CA VAL A 169 -6.39 7.13 -5.37
C VAL A 169 -7.49 6.92 -6.42
N VAL A 170 -8.68 6.47 -6.01
CA VAL A 170 -9.82 6.32 -6.92
C VAL A 170 -10.26 7.68 -7.47
N GLN A 171 -10.43 8.68 -6.61
CA GLN A 171 -10.77 10.04 -7.01
C GLN A 171 -9.69 10.65 -7.91
N GLY A 172 -8.41 10.45 -7.58
CA GLY A 172 -7.31 10.92 -8.43
C GLY A 172 -7.26 10.26 -9.80
N ALA A 173 -7.68 8.99 -9.93
CA ALA A 173 -7.77 8.32 -11.21
C ALA A 173 -8.93 8.85 -12.08
N GLU A 174 -10.09 9.14 -11.47
CA GLU A 174 -11.19 9.80 -12.19
C GLU A 174 -10.86 11.25 -12.56
N ALA A 175 -10.27 11.99 -11.63
CA ALA A 175 -9.74 13.34 -11.87
C ALA A 175 -8.69 13.34 -12.98
N ALA A 176 -7.84 12.32 -13.07
CA ALA A 176 -6.88 12.21 -14.15
C ALA A 176 -7.57 12.07 -15.50
N ARG A 177 -8.62 11.25 -15.59
CA ARG A 177 -9.43 11.13 -16.82
C ARG A 177 -10.16 12.42 -17.18
N ALA A 178 -10.49 13.24 -16.18
CA ALA A 178 -11.15 14.53 -16.34
C ALA A 178 -10.19 15.72 -16.49
N GLY A 179 -8.87 15.50 -16.54
CA GLY A 179 -7.89 16.58 -16.67
C GLY A 179 -7.80 17.50 -15.45
N GLU A 180 -8.16 17.02 -14.26
CA GLU A 180 -8.15 17.78 -13.00
C GLU A 180 -6.85 17.63 -12.19
N ARG A 181 -6.05 18.70 -12.14
CA ARG A 181 -4.65 18.61 -11.72
C ARG A 181 -4.47 18.28 -10.24
N VAL A 182 -5.26 18.93 -9.38
CA VAL A 182 -5.07 18.87 -7.93
C VAL A 182 -5.38 17.47 -7.38
N PRO A 183 -6.54 16.86 -7.63
CA PRO A 183 -6.83 15.53 -7.08
C PRO A 183 -5.93 14.43 -7.69
N THR A 184 -5.49 14.61 -8.95
CA THR A 184 -4.51 13.71 -9.57
C THR A 184 -3.17 13.76 -8.84
N ARG A 185 -2.71 14.96 -8.48
CA ARG A 185 -1.47 15.14 -7.71
C ARG A 185 -1.59 14.53 -6.31
N ASP A 186 -2.71 14.78 -5.63
CA ASP A 186 -2.94 14.26 -4.27
C ASP A 186 -2.88 12.72 -4.25
N ALA A 187 -3.38 12.06 -5.30
CA ALA A 187 -3.25 10.62 -5.47
C ALA A 187 -1.81 10.14 -5.69
N VAL A 188 -1.00 10.86 -6.48
CA VAL A 188 0.43 10.55 -6.68
C VAL A 188 1.21 10.71 -5.37
N ASP A 189 0.92 11.76 -4.61
CA ASP A 189 1.56 12.02 -3.31
C ASP A 189 1.18 10.92 -2.30
N ALA A 190 -0.10 10.51 -2.27
CA ALA A 190 -0.58 9.40 -1.44
C ALA A 190 0.08 8.05 -1.81
N LEU A 191 0.21 7.73 -3.11
CA LEU A 191 0.90 6.53 -3.59
C LEU A 191 2.36 6.53 -3.15
N THR A 192 3.06 7.64 -3.30
CA THR A 192 4.47 7.79 -2.92
C THR A 192 4.67 7.63 -1.41
N ALA A 193 3.73 8.13 -0.61
CA ALA A 193 3.77 8.01 0.85
C ALA A 193 3.54 6.58 1.34
N ARG A 194 2.67 5.81 0.67
CA ARG A 194 2.19 4.50 1.16
C ARG A 194 2.71 3.29 0.41
N MET A 195 3.49 3.47 -0.66
CA MET A 195 4.05 2.37 -1.44
C MET A 195 5.57 2.43 -1.57
N THR A 196 6.17 1.28 -1.84
CA THR A 196 7.56 1.16 -2.31
C THR A 196 7.71 1.86 -3.66
N THR A 197 8.89 2.43 -3.91
CA THR A 197 9.21 3.20 -5.14
C THR A 197 8.78 2.49 -6.42
N ASP A 198 9.11 1.20 -6.59
CA ASP A 198 8.76 0.46 -7.81
C ASP A 198 7.24 0.42 -8.10
N VAL A 199 6.43 0.28 -7.05
CA VAL A 199 4.97 0.21 -7.17
C VAL A 199 4.38 1.60 -7.32
N ALA A 200 4.87 2.58 -6.56
CA ALA A 200 4.46 3.99 -6.67
C ALA A 200 4.72 4.56 -8.07
N ASP A 201 5.89 4.29 -8.65
CA ASP A 201 6.28 4.75 -9.99
C ASP A 201 5.35 4.16 -11.06
N ARG A 202 5.03 2.87 -10.97
CA ARG A 202 4.12 2.19 -11.91
C ARG A 202 2.69 2.74 -11.81
N MET A 203 2.20 2.97 -10.59
CA MET A 203 0.87 3.57 -10.38
C MET A 203 0.80 5.03 -10.82
N SER A 204 1.86 5.80 -10.56
CA SER A 204 2.00 7.18 -11.05
C SER A 204 2.02 7.24 -12.58
N ALA A 205 2.74 6.32 -13.22
CA ALA A 205 2.75 6.21 -14.68
C ALA A 205 1.37 5.86 -15.25
N PHE A 206 0.61 5.01 -14.55
CA PHE A 206 -0.78 4.71 -14.91
C PHE A 206 -1.68 5.95 -14.82
N LEU A 207 -1.61 6.72 -13.72
CA LEU A 207 -2.36 7.99 -13.58
C LEU A 207 -1.96 9.01 -14.65
N ALA A 208 -0.66 9.12 -14.95
CA ALA A 208 -0.17 9.96 -16.01
C ALA A 208 -0.72 9.52 -17.38
N ALA A 209 -0.81 8.22 -17.66
CA ALA A 209 -1.42 7.74 -18.89
C ALA A 209 -2.91 8.16 -18.97
N LEU A 210 -3.68 7.97 -17.90
CA LEU A 210 -5.09 8.41 -17.85
C LEU A 210 -5.21 9.92 -18.14
N TRP A 211 -4.32 10.72 -17.56
CA TRP A 211 -4.24 12.16 -17.83
C TRP A 211 -4.03 12.50 -19.30
N HIS A 212 -3.08 11.81 -19.96
CA HIS A 212 -2.77 12.07 -21.36
C HIS A 212 -3.94 11.73 -22.30
N TYR A 213 -4.78 10.75 -21.93
CA TYR A 213 -5.97 10.38 -22.70
C TYR A 213 -7.23 11.16 -22.31
N SER A 214 -7.13 12.13 -21.38
CA SER A 214 -8.24 13.05 -21.07
C SER A 214 -8.65 13.86 -22.31
N PRO A 215 -9.96 14.06 -22.53
CA PRO A 215 -10.46 14.83 -23.67
C PRO A 215 -9.91 16.27 -23.70
N PRO A 216 -9.81 16.90 -24.89
CA PRO A 216 -9.19 18.22 -25.07
C PRO A 216 -9.82 19.32 -24.20
N ASP A 217 -11.14 19.30 -24.02
CA ASP A 217 -11.88 20.32 -23.27
C ASP A 217 -11.64 20.27 -21.75
N ALA A 218 -11.16 19.13 -21.25
CA ALA A 218 -10.77 18.93 -19.85
C ALA A 218 -9.37 19.46 -19.54
N ARG A 219 -8.53 19.68 -20.57
CA ARG A 219 -7.24 20.36 -20.42
C ARG A 219 -7.50 21.86 -20.38
N ALA A 220 -8.08 22.35 -19.27
CA ALA A 220 -8.25 23.78 -19.06
C ALA A 220 -6.88 24.47 -19.07
N GLU A 221 -6.52 24.96 -20.25
CA GLU A 221 -5.42 25.88 -20.49
C GLU A 221 -5.89 27.25 -19.99
N PRO A 222 -5.26 27.88 -18.99
CA PRO A 222 -5.51 29.28 -18.74
C PRO A 222 -5.02 30.05 -19.97
N SER A 223 -5.96 30.65 -20.68
CA SER A 223 -5.80 31.47 -21.86
C SER A 223 -4.58 32.40 -21.75
N GLN A 224 -3.51 32.10 -22.49
CA GLN A 224 -2.40 33.03 -22.68
C GLN A 224 -2.70 33.96 -23.85
N THR A 225 -3.04 35.19 -23.48
CA THR A 225 -2.70 36.38 -24.23
C THR A 225 -1.22 36.32 -24.65
N ARG A 226 -1.02 36.24 -25.97
CA ARG A 226 0.15 36.63 -26.79
C ARG A 226 1.55 36.71 -26.15
N THR A 227 2.47 36.08 -26.90
CA THR A 227 3.91 36.36 -27.08
C THR A 227 4.87 36.05 -25.93
N ALA A 228 5.38 34.82 -25.91
CA ALA A 228 6.83 34.56 -25.89
C ALA A 228 7.13 33.10 -26.26
N THR A 229 8.20 32.91 -27.02
CA THR A 229 8.72 31.69 -27.62
C THR A 229 8.82 30.50 -26.64
N LEU A 230 8.13 29.40 -26.95
CA LEU A 230 8.16 28.15 -26.19
C LEU A 230 9.29 27.21 -26.66
N PRO A 231 9.96 26.50 -25.73
CA PRO A 231 10.40 25.15 -25.98
C PRO A 231 9.86 24.19 -24.90
N TRP A 232 8.66 23.63 -25.09
CA TRP A 232 8.03 22.69 -24.14
C TRP A 232 8.35 21.20 -24.40
N ARG A 233 9.30 20.87 -25.28
CA ARG A 233 9.62 19.47 -25.63
C ARG A 233 10.49 18.70 -24.63
N ALA A 234 10.77 19.21 -23.42
CA ALA A 234 11.71 18.57 -22.49
C ALA A 234 11.12 18.08 -21.15
N THR A 235 9.82 18.18 -20.90
CA THR A 235 9.26 17.95 -19.54
C THR A 235 8.81 16.51 -19.26
N THR A 236 8.77 15.62 -20.26
CA THR A 236 8.35 14.22 -20.05
C THR A 236 9.41 13.38 -19.31
N ILE A 237 10.64 13.87 -19.14
CA ILE A 237 11.76 13.13 -18.52
C ILE A 237 12.10 13.64 -17.10
N TRP A 238 11.53 14.77 -16.64
CA TRP A 238 11.88 15.35 -15.33
C TRP A 238 11.07 14.83 -14.14
N TRP A 239 9.84 14.36 -14.33
CA TRP A 239 9.01 13.83 -13.23
C TRP A 239 9.56 12.52 -12.65
N ALA A 240 10.30 11.72 -13.41
CA ALA A 240 10.95 10.50 -12.93
C ALA A 240 12.35 10.72 -12.31
N ARG A 241 12.93 11.91 -12.42
CA ARG A 241 14.31 12.20 -11.97
C ARG A 241 14.37 12.98 -10.66
N GLY A 242 13.36 13.80 -10.35
CA GLY A 242 13.28 14.56 -9.10
C GLY A 242 13.23 13.71 -7.81
N ALA A 243 12.88 12.43 -7.91
CA ALA A 243 12.89 11.50 -6.78
C ALA A 243 14.28 10.92 -6.43
N ARG A 244 15.30 11.07 -7.29
CA ARG A 244 16.66 10.59 -7.01
C ARG A 244 17.56 11.63 -6.35
N ASP A 245 17.32 12.92 -6.59
CA ASP A 245 18.23 13.98 -6.12
C ASP A 245 17.95 14.44 -4.68
N ALA A 246 16.85 14.01 -4.07
CA ALA A 246 16.54 14.29 -2.66
C ALA A 246 17.36 13.46 -1.64
N VAL A 247 18.11 12.43 -2.10
CA VAL A 247 18.91 11.55 -1.22
C VAL A 247 20.42 11.89 -1.27
N SER A 248 20.87 12.74 -2.19
CA SER A 248 22.31 13.03 -2.38
C SER A 248 22.84 14.30 -1.69
N LEU A 249 22.04 15.02 -0.90
CA LEU A 249 22.47 16.27 -0.23
C LEU A 249 22.69 16.15 1.30
N SER A 250 22.75 14.94 1.84
CA SER A 250 23.12 14.70 3.25
C SER A 250 24.29 13.72 3.35
N SER A 251 25.49 14.16 2.93
CA SER A 251 26.77 13.54 3.32
C SER A 251 27.97 14.46 3.02
N SER A 252 28.28 15.37 3.98
CA SER A 252 29.60 15.89 4.46
C SER A 252 30.71 16.36 3.47
N PRO A 253 31.79 17.09 3.90
CA PRO A 253 32.14 17.73 5.19
C PRO A 253 32.58 19.23 5.05
N LYS A 254 32.74 19.95 6.18
CA LYS A 254 33.70 21.07 6.25
C LYS A 254 34.60 20.89 7.47
N GLN A 255 35.80 20.38 7.20
CA GLN A 255 36.99 20.70 8.00
C GLN A 255 37.52 22.06 7.55
N ARG A 256 37.79 22.94 8.51
CA ARG A 256 39.04 23.69 8.66
C ARG A 256 39.14 24.20 10.09
#